data_AF-A0A2I0SVE1-F1
#
_entry.id   AF-A0A2I0SVE1-F1
#
_cell.length_a   1.000
_cell.length_b   1.000
_cell.length_c   1.000
_cell.angle_alpha   90.00
_cell.angle_beta   90.00
_cell.angle_gamma   90.00
#
_symmetry.space_group_name_H-M   'P 1'
#
loop_
_entity.id
_entity.type
_entity.pdbx_description
1 polymer ?
#
loop_
_entity_poly.entity_id
_entity_poly.type
_entity_poly.pdbx_seq_one_letter_code
_entity_poly.pdbx_strand_id
1 'polypeptide(L)'
;MSDLKADTQRIRECSRALQRIYHSFTDRANPAEDFSPAELGNQRIVDAFDEFASNWKIHRKDLAEQIETLGTITWEAAKSYDAIDAELAAALRRQDAKTEQGPGPS
;
A
#
# COMPACT_ATOMS: atom_id res chain seq x y z
N MET A 1 14.26 -8.57 19.01
CA MET A 1 13.04 -7.87 18.55
C MET A 1 13.32 -6.64 17.69
N SER A 2 14.54 -6.07 17.66
CA SER A 2 14.87 -4.93 16.79
C SER A 2 14.64 -5.25 15.30
N ASP A 3 15.06 -6.43 14.87
CA ASP A 3 15.03 -6.82 13.45
C ASP A 3 13.60 -7.00 12.96
N LEU A 4 12.76 -7.69 13.74
CA LEU A 4 11.33 -7.86 13.45
C LEU A 4 10.60 -6.51 13.39
N LYS A 5 10.88 -5.58 14.31
CA LYS A 5 10.32 -4.22 14.26
C LYS A 5 10.77 -3.46 13.00
N ALA A 6 12.03 -3.58 12.62
CA ALA A 6 12.55 -2.98 11.39
C ALA A 6 11.88 -3.58 10.14
N ASP A 7 11.64 -4.89 10.12
CA ASP A 7 10.91 -5.56 9.05
C ASP A 7 9.45 -5.10 8.97
N THR A 8 8.73 -5.03 10.10
CA THR A 8 7.35 -4.53 10.12
C THR A 8 7.26 -3.07 9.66
N GLN A 9 8.25 -2.23 10.04
CA GLN A 9 8.34 -0.86 9.54
C GLN A 9 8.53 -0.82 8.01
N ARG A 10 9.45 -1.64 7.47
CA ARG A 10 9.67 -1.74 6.01
C ARG A 10 8.40 -2.15 5.26
N ILE A 11 7.65 -3.13 5.79
CA ILE A 11 6.38 -3.59 5.21
C ILE A 11 5.36 -2.42 5.20
N ARG A 12 5.24 -1.68 6.29
CA ARG A 12 4.35 -0.52 6.38
C ARG A 12 4.73 0.59 5.41
N GLU A 13 6.03 0.86 5.23
CA GLU A 13 6.53 1.83 4.26
C GLU A 13 6.23 1.40 2.81
N CYS A 14 6.37 0.10 2.51
CA CYS A 14 6.00 -0.49 1.23
C CYS A 14 4.50 -0.28 0.92
N SER A 15 3.61 -0.58 1.88
CA SER A 15 2.17 -0.34 1.73
C SER A 15 1.85 1.13 1.43
N ARG A 16 2.49 2.07 2.14
CA ARG A 16 2.32 3.51 1.87
C ARG A 16 2.85 3.91 0.49
N ALA A 17 3.93 3.30 0.02
CA ALA A 17 4.46 3.56 -1.31
C ALA A 17 3.49 3.08 -2.39
N LEU A 18 2.94 1.88 -2.24
CA LEU A 18 1.91 1.33 -3.13
C LEU A 18 0.67 2.25 -3.18
N GLN A 19 0.21 2.76 -2.04
CA GLN A 19 -0.90 3.71 -1.98
C GLN A 19 -0.60 5.01 -2.75
N ARG A 20 0.61 5.56 -2.65
CA ARG A 20 1.00 6.75 -3.44
C ARG A 20 1.04 6.46 -4.95
N ILE A 21 1.52 5.28 -5.33
CA ILE A 21 1.52 4.87 -6.74
C ILE A 21 0.08 4.73 -7.22
N TYR A 22 -0.79 4.04 -6.49
CA TYR A 22 -2.22 3.96 -6.78
C TYR A 22 -2.83 5.33 -7.05
N HIS A 23 -2.63 6.30 -6.15
CA HIS A 23 -3.13 7.67 -6.33
C HIS A 23 -2.57 8.34 -7.59
N SER A 24 -1.30 8.11 -7.92
CA SER A 24 -0.69 8.65 -9.15
C SER A 24 -1.34 8.07 -10.41
N PHE A 25 -1.83 6.84 -10.34
CA PHE A 25 -2.56 6.22 -11.44
C PHE A 25 -4.01 6.69 -11.48
N THR A 26 -4.64 7.06 -10.37
CA THR A 26 -6.06 7.47 -10.33
C THR A 26 -6.28 8.97 -10.50
N ASP A 27 -5.35 9.80 -10.06
CA ASP A 27 -5.47 11.25 -10.05
C ASP A 27 -4.88 11.82 -11.34
N ARG A 28 -5.70 12.45 -12.19
CA ARG A 28 -5.34 12.91 -13.56
C ARG A 28 -4.87 11.78 -14.46
N ALA A 29 -5.71 10.76 -14.48
CA ALA A 29 -5.47 9.47 -15.07
C ALA A 29 -5.34 9.43 -16.60
N ASN A 30 -5.88 10.40 -17.33
CA ASN A 30 -5.94 10.34 -18.79
C ASN A 30 -4.94 11.31 -19.43
N PRO A 31 -3.77 10.83 -19.92
CA PRO A 31 -2.78 11.67 -20.59
C PRO A 31 -3.27 12.27 -21.91
N ALA A 32 -4.39 11.79 -22.46
CA ALA A 32 -5.01 12.35 -23.66
C ALA A 32 -6.08 13.42 -23.34
N GLU A 33 -6.42 13.65 -22.07
CA GLU A 33 -7.53 14.53 -21.67
C GLU A 33 -7.33 15.99 -22.08
N ASP A 34 -6.07 16.44 -22.17
CA ASP A 34 -5.71 17.81 -22.53
C ASP A 34 -5.56 18.05 -24.04
N PHE A 35 -5.77 17.02 -24.88
CA PHE A 35 -5.63 17.15 -26.34
C PHE A 35 -7.00 17.10 -27.02
N SER A 36 -7.41 18.22 -27.61
CA SER A 36 -8.64 18.29 -28.39
C SER A 36 -8.41 17.86 -29.85
N PRO A 37 -9.43 17.28 -30.51
CA PRO A 37 -9.37 16.99 -31.94
C PRO A 37 -9.06 18.21 -32.81
N ALA A 38 -9.44 19.40 -32.35
CA ALA A 38 -9.17 20.68 -33.01
C ALA A 38 -7.68 21.06 -32.97
N GLU A 39 -6.94 20.69 -31.92
CA GLU A 39 -5.51 20.94 -31.78
C GLU A 39 -4.67 19.96 -32.61
N LEU A 40 -5.15 18.73 -32.78
CA LEU A 40 -4.42 17.69 -33.51
C LEU A 40 -4.50 17.85 -35.04
N GLY A 41 -5.55 18.49 -35.56
CA GLY A 41 -5.68 18.92 -36.96
C GLY A 41 -5.68 17.81 -38.02
N ASN A 42 -5.50 16.54 -37.63
CA ASN A 42 -5.40 15.39 -38.50
C ASN A 42 -6.17 14.20 -37.91
N GLN A 43 -7.15 13.70 -38.67
CA GLN A 43 -8.04 12.61 -38.24
C GLN A 43 -7.28 11.35 -37.82
N ARG A 44 -6.19 10.97 -38.50
CA ARG A 44 -5.42 9.77 -38.14
C ARG A 44 -4.73 9.89 -36.79
N ILE A 45 -4.34 11.12 -36.43
CA ILE A 45 -3.72 11.39 -35.14
C ILE A 45 -4.79 11.33 -34.05
N VAL A 46 -5.97 11.91 -34.30
CA VAL A 46 -7.13 11.81 -33.39
C VAL A 46 -7.49 10.35 -33.12
N ASP A 47 -7.65 9.54 -34.18
CA ASP A 47 -8.01 8.12 -34.06
C ASP A 47 -6.98 7.34 -33.23
N ALA A 48 -5.68 7.62 -33.44
CA ALA A 48 -4.60 6.98 -32.68
C ALA A 48 -4.59 7.41 -31.19
N PHE A 49 -4.89 8.67 -30.90
CA PHE A 49 -5.03 9.16 -29.52
C PHE A 49 -6.25 8.57 -28.82
N ASP A 50 -7.37 8.41 -29.52
CA ASP A 50 -8.58 7.77 -28.99
C ASP A 50 -8.34 6.29 -28.67
N GLU A 51 -7.69 5.55 -29.58
CA GLU A 51 -7.31 4.16 -29.36
C GLU A 51 -6.38 4.03 -28.16
N PHE A 52 -5.36 4.88 -28.08
CA PHE A 52 -4.44 4.93 -26.95
C PHE A 52 -5.17 5.23 -25.64
N ALA A 53 -6.03 6.25 -25.60
CA ALA A 53 -6.75 6.66 -24.39
C ALA A 53 -7.68 5.54 -23.89
N SER A 54 -8.35 4.84 -24.80
CA SER A 54 -9.22 3.71 -24.47
C SER A 54 -8.42 2.53 -23.87
N ASN A 55 -7.36 2.10 -24.55
CA ASN A 55 -6.51 1.00 -24.08
C ASN A 55 -5.81 1.36 -22.76
N TRP A 56 -5.29 2.58 -22.66
CA TRP A 56 -4.70 3.11 -21.44
C TRP A 56 -5.70 3.08 -20.29
N LYS A 57 -6.95 3.53 -20.49
CA LYS A 57 -7.98 3.52 -19.44
C LYS A 57 -8.24 2.12 -18.90
N ILE A 58 -8.27 1.10 -19.76
CA ILE A 58 -8.48 -0.30 -19.35
C ILE A 58 -7.28 -0.77 -18.53
N HIS A 59 -6.08 -0.74 -19.10
CA HIS A 59 -4.88 -1.27 -18.44
C HIS A 59 -4.51 -0.50 -17.18
N ARG A 60 -4.73 0.82 -17.14
CA ARG A 60 -4.49 1.66 -15.96
C ARG A 60 -5.40 1.27 -14.80
N LYS A 61 -6.67 0.93 -15.08
CA LYS A 61 -7.61 0.47 -14.05
C LYS A 61 -7.19 -0.88 -13.48
N ASP A 62 -6.87 -1.84 -14.35
CA ASP A 62 -6.42 -3.17 -13.93
C ASP A 62 -5.14 -3.09 -13.08
N LEU A 63 -4.19 -2.23 -13.47
CA LEU A 63 -2.97 -2.01 -12.71
C LEU A 63 -3.24 -1.31 -11.37
N ALA A 64 -4.14 -0.33 -11.34
CA ALA A 64 -4.51 0.35 -10.09
C ALA A 64 -5.15 -0.63 -9.09
N GLU A 65 -6.09 -1.48 -9.52
CA GLU A 65 -6.69 -2.51 -8.66
C GLU A 65 -5.66 -3.49 -8.11
N GLN A 66 -4.69 -3.92 -8.93
CA GLN A 66 -3.61 -4.80 -8.47
C GLN A 66 -2.71 -4.13 -7.42
N ILE A 67 -2.38 -2.85 -7.61
CA ILE A 67 -1.58 -2.08 -6.66
C ILE A 67 -2.34 -1.86 -5.34
N GLU A 68 -3.63 -1.56 -5.41
CA GLU A 68 -4.49 -1.40 -4.23
C GLU A 68 -4.60 -2.71 -3.43
N THR A 69 -4.81 -3.82 -4.14
CA THR A 69 -4.87 -5.16 -3.55
C THR A 69 -3.56 -5.48 -2.83
N LEU A 70 -2.42 -5.29 -3.48
CA LEU A 70 -1.12 -5.51 -2.87
C LEU A 70 -0.86 -4.58 -1.68
N GLY A 71 -1.23 -3.30 -1.81
CA GLY A 71 -1.12 -2.31 -0.74
C GLY A 71 -1.89 -2.71 0.52
N THR A 72 -3.11 -3.24 0.33
CA THR A 72 -3.99 -3.74 1.39
C THR A 72 -3.40 -4.98 2.07
N ILE A 73 -2.95 -5.98 1.30
CA ILE A 73 -2.31 -7.19 1.84
C ILE A 73 -1.10 -6.81 2.70
N THR A 74 -0.27 -5.91 2.20
CA THR A 74 0.95 -5.45 2.88
C THR A 74 0.61 -4.68 4.17
N TRP A 75 -0.47 -3.88 4.17
CA TRP A 75 -0.95 -3.18 5.36
C TRP A 75 -1.43 -4.15 6.45
N GLU A 76 -2.27 -5.13 6.07
CA GLU A 76 -2.80 -6.13 6.99
C GLU A 76 -1.70 -7.01 7.57
N ALA A 77 -0.69 -7.37 6.77
CA ALA A 77 0.49 -8.08 7.25
C ALA A 77 1.23 -7.29 8.34
N ALA A 78 1.53 -6.01 8.09
CA ALA A 78 2.20 -5.17 9.08
C ALA A 78 1.39 -5.03 10.38
N LYS A 79 0.06 -4.87 10.26
CA LYS A 79 -0.85 -4.79 11.42
C LYS A 79 -0.87 -6.10 12.22
N SER A 80 -0.87 -7.23 11.53
CA SER A 80 -0.87 -8.55 12.17
C SER A 80 0.43 -8.79 12.95
N TYR A 81 1.58 -8.43 12.38
CA TYR A 81 2.86 -8.52 13.10
C TYR A 81 2.90 -7.64 14.34
N ASP A 82 2.45 -6.38 14.24
CA ASP A 82 2.39 -5.47 15.39
C ASP A 82 1.46 -5.99 16.50
N ALA A 83 0.34 -6.63 16.14
CA ALA A 83 -0.58 -7.22 17.11
C ALA A 83 0.06 -8.39 17.86
N ILE A 84 0.71 -9.31 17.13
CA ILE A 84 1.41 -10.46 17.72
C ILE A 84 2.54 -9.98 18.65
N ASP A 85 3.32 -8.99 18.23
CA ASP A 85 4.39 -8.40 19.05
C ASP A 85 3.84 -7.76 20.33
N ALA A 86 2.70 -7.07 20.25
CA ALA A 86 2.05 -6.47 21.41
C ALA A 86 1.52 -7.53 22.39
N GLU A 87 0.92 -8.60 21.88
CA GLU A 87 0.44 -9.72 22.69
C GLU A 87 1.60 -10.44 23.39
N LEU A 88 2.69 -10.72 22.68
CA LEU A 88 3.89 -11.33 23.24
C LEU A 88 4.52 -10.45 24.32
N ALA A 89 4.67 -9.15 24.07
CA ALA A 89 5.20 -8.21 25.06
C ALA A 89 4.29 -8.07 26.29
N ALA A 90 2.97 -8.17 26.12
CA ALA A 90 2.02 -8.21 27.22
C ALA A 90 2.15 -9.50 28.04
N ALA A 91 2.30 -10.66 27.39
CA ALA A 91 2.48 -11.94 28.05
C ALA A 91 3.77 -11.98 28.88
N LEU A 92 4.89 -11.51 28.31
CA LEU A 92 6.18 -11.42 29.01
C LEU A 92 6.08 -10.51 30.25
N ARG A 93 5.52 -9.31 30.12
CA ARG A 93 5.33 -8.39 31.27
C ARG A 93 4.47 -9.00 32.38
N ARG A 94 3.42 -9.76 32.03
CA ARG A 94 2.60 -10.47 33.03
C ARG A 94 3.38 -11.58 33.71
N GLN A 95 4.29 -12.25 33.00
CA GLN A 95 5.15 -13.29 33.58
C GLN A 95 6.16 -12.67 34.55
N ASP A 96 6.85 -11.60 34.15
CA ASP A 96 7.83 -10.91 34.99
C ASP A 96 7.19 -10.38 36.29
N ALA A 97 6.01 -9.75 36.18
CA ALA A 97 5.25 -9.26 37.35
C ALA A 97 4.83 -10.38 38.31
N LYS A 98 4.59 -11.61 37.82
CA LYS A 98 4.29 -12.76 38.67
C LYS A 98 5.55 -13.26 39.41
N THR A 99 6.70 -13.21 38.75
CA THR A 99 7.97 -13.64 39.34
C THR A 99 8.44 -12.68 40.45
N GLU A 100 8.19 -11.38 40.30
CA GLU A 100 8.53 -10.36 41.31
C GLU A 100 7.61 -10.41 42.57
N GLN A 101 6.46 -11.09 42.50
CA GLN A 101 5.51 -11.24 43.61
C GLN A 101 5.64 -12.58 44.38
N GLY A 102 6.66 -13.38 44.10
CA GLY A 102 7.01 -14.59 44.88
C GLY A 102 7.54 -14.26 46.29
N PRO A 103 7.40 -15.16 47.29
CA PRO A 103 7.34 -14.80 48.71
C PRO A 103 8.61 -14.12 49.19
N GLY A 104 8.47 -12.89 49.70
CA GLY A 104 9.53 -12.19 50.43
C GLY A 104 10.02 -13.04 51.62
N PRO A 105 11.32 -12.95 51.97
CA PRO A 105 11.92 -13.79 52.99
C PRO A 105 11.16 -13.63 54.31
N SER A 106 10.71 -14.76 54.85
CA SER A 106 10.04 -14.88 56.14
C SER A 106 10.93 -14.48 57.30
#